data_AF-A0A7R9GLJ8-F1
#
_entry.id   AF-A0A7R9GLJ8-F1
#
_cell.length_a   1.000
_cell.length_b   1.000
_cell.length_c   1.000
_cell.angle_alpha   90.00
_cell.angle_beta   90.00
_cell.angle_gamma   90.00
#
_symmetry.space_group_name_H-M   'P 1'
#
loop_
_entity.id
_entity.type
_entity.pdbx_description
1 polymer ?
#
loop_
_entity_poly.entity_id
_entity_poly.type
_entity_poly.pdbx_seq_one_letter_code
_entity_poly.pdbx_strand_id
1 'polypeptide(L)'
;MIRRMKASVQHHIQLPTKNEQVLFCKLTDRQRELYLEYLNSREAKSIWQGMQKPFVGLTILRKICNHPHLYDGGPKHFGEVNQMSLPESERFGYWKLSGKMVVLESLLRIWKKQNHKVLLFSQSRQ
;
A
#
# COMPACT_ATOMS: atom_id res chain seq x y z
N MET A 1 35.13 -13.51 0.20
CA MET A 1 33.98 -12.68 -0.23
C MET A 1 34.39 -11.21 -0.16
N ILE A 2 34.19 -10.42 -1.21
CA ILE A 2 34.59 -8.99 -1.26
C ILE A 2 33.34 -8.12 -1.09
N ARG A 3 33.35 -7.19 -0.14
CA ARG A 3 32.28 -6.19 0.09
C ARG A 3 32.91 -4.79 0.14
N ARG A 4 32.45 -3.88 -0.73
CA ARG A 4 32.86 -2.45 -0.71
C ARG A 4 31.63 -1.58 -0.46
N MET A 5 31.74 -0.63 0.47
CA MET A 5 30.65 0.29 0.80
C MET A 5 30.75 1.56 -0.04
N LYS A 6 29.61 2.22 -0.31
CA LYS A 6 29.59 3.50 -1.04
C LYS A 6 30.43 4.58 -0.35
N ALA A 7 30.46 4.58 0.99
CA ALA A 7 31.32 5.46 1.79
C ALA A 7 32.80 5.33 1.42
N SER A 8 33.27 4.12 1.10
CA SER A 8 34.68 3.85 0.76
C SER A 8 35.10 4.36 -0.63
N VAL A 9 34.16 4.87 -1.44
CA VAL A 9 34.41 5.37 -2.81
C VAL A 9 33.91 6.81 -2.99
N GLN A 10 33.38 7.42 -1.93
CA GLN A 10 32.70 8.71 -1.98
C GLN A 10 33.63 9.86 -2.39
N HIS A 11 34.94 9.75 -2.14
CA HIS A 11 35.95 10.70 -2.61
C HIS A 11 36.05 10.76 -4.14
N HIS A 12 35.68 9.69 -4.85
CA HIS A 12 35.69 9.63 -6.32
C HIS A 12 34.30 9.83 -6.93
N ILE A 13 33.25 9.52 -6.17
CA ILE A 13 31.86 9.57 -6.61
C ILE A 13 31.13 10.48 -5.62
N GLN A 14 31.04 11.78 -5.95
CA GLN A 14 30.39 12.80 -5.13
C GLN A 14 28.86 12.59 -5.07
N LEU A 15 28.43 11.57 -4.33
CA LEU A 15 27.02 11.25 -4.14
C LEU A 15 26.41 12.11 -3.04
N PRO A 16 25.16 12.59 -3.20
CA PRO A 16 24.44 13.28 -2.14
C PRO A 16 24.14 12.32 -0.98
N THR A 17 23.92 12.90 0.20
CA THR A 17 23.55 12.14 1.41
C THR A 17 22.19 11.47 1.25
N LYS A 18 22.08 10.22 1.69
CA LYS A 18 20.83 9.49 1.70
C LYS A 18 19.99 9.93 2.90
N ASN A 19 18.80 10.46 2.65
CA ASN A 19 17.80 10.77 3.68
C ASN A 19 16.70 9.70 3.70
N GLU A 20 16.35 9.22 4.88
CA GLU A 20 15.29 8.24 5.10
C GLU A 20 14.24 8.81 6.06
N GLN A 21 12.97 8.63 5.73
CA GLN A 21 11.85 9.10 6.54
C GLN A 21 10.79 8.00 6.62
N VAL A 22 10.17 7.86 7.79
CA VAL A 22 9.07 6.91 8.03
C VAL A 22 7.78 7.71 8.19
N LEU A 23 6.76 7.36 7.39
CA LEU A 23 5.47 8.04 7.39
C LEU A 23 4.41 7.19 8.08
N PHE A 24 3.75 7.77 9.08
CA PHE A 24 2.65 7.13 9.79
C PHE A 24 1.33 7.47 9.07
N CYS A 25 0.78 6.48 8.37
CA CYS A 25 -0.50 6.60 7.67
C CYS A 25 -1.61 6.01 8.53
N LYS A 26 -2.65 6.80 8.85
CA LYS A 26 -3.86 6.27 9.50
C LYS A 26 -4.69 5.46 8.49
N LEU A 27 -5.38 4.43 8.97
CA LEU A 27 -6.40 3.75 8.17
C LEU A 27 -7.59 4.69 7.92
N THR A 28 -8.16 4.64 6.72
CA THR A 28 -9.46 5.27 6.44
C THR A 28 -10.58 4.52 7.16
N ASP A 29 -11.76 5.11 7.24
CA ASP A 29 -12.93 4.47 7.86
C ASP A 29 -13.27 3.15 7.17
N ARG A 30 -13.25 3.13 5.83
CA ARG A 30 -13.47 1.90 5.04
C ARG A 30 -12.41 0.84 5.29
N GLN A 31 -11.13 1.22 5.40
CA GLN A 31 -10.07 0.26 5.74
C GLN A 31 -10.26 -0.30 7.15
N ARG A 32 -10.63 0.55 8.12
CA ARG A 32 -10.85 0.15 9.52
C ARG A 32 -12.03 -0.81 9.63
N GLU A 33 -13.13 -0.52 8.94
CA GLU A 33 -14.32 -1.38 8.88
C GLU A 33 -13.94 -2.80 8.40
N LEU A 34 -13.33 -2.91 7.22
CA LEU A 34 -12.91 -4.20 6.66
C LEU A 34 -11.87 -4.92 7.53
N TYR A 35 -10.98 -4.17 8.17
CA TYR A 35 -9.99 -4.73 9.08
C TYR A 35 -10.66 -5.39 10.28
N LEU A 36 -11.63 -4.71 10.91
CA LEU A 36 -12.38 -5.24 12.04
C LEU A 36 -13.30 -6.40 11.62
N GLU A 37 -13.93 -6.31 10.46
CA GLU A 37 -14.74 -7.39 9.90
C GLU A 37 -13.91 -8.66 9.72
N TYR A 38 -12.73 -8.54 9.11
CA TYR A 38 -11.81 -9.67 8.95
C TYR A 38 -11.36 -10.26 10.29
N LEU A 39 -11.02 -9.43 11.28
CA LEU A 39 -10.62 -9.92 12.60
C LEU A 39 -11.72 -10.72 13.32
N ASN A 40 -13.00 -10.43 13.02
CA ASN A 40 -14.14 -11.14 13.58
C ASN A 40 -14.56 -12.38 12.77
N SER A 41 -13.94 -12.62 11.61
CA SER A 41 -14.31 -13.69 10.69
C SER A 41 -13.94 -15.08 11.24
N ARG A 42 -14.52 -16.13 10.63
CA ARG A 42 -14.22 -17.52 11.00
C ARG A 42 -12.78 -17.87 10.64
N GLU A 43 -12.26 -17.33 9.55
CA GLU A 43 -10.88 -17.49 9.09
C GLU A 43 -9.89 -16.94 10.12
N ALA A 44 -10.12 -15.71 10.61
CA ALA A 44 -9.28 -15.14 11.66
C ALA A 44 -9.35 -15.99 12.93
N LYS A 45 -10.54 -16.39 13.38
CA LYS A 45 -10.72 -17.27 14.55
C LYS A 45 -9.99 -18.61 14.39
N SER A 46 -10.04 -19.21 13.21
CA SER A 46 -9.32 -20.46 12.90
C SER A 46 -7.80 -20.28 13.01
N ILE A 47 -7.26 -19.15 12.58
CA ILE A 47 -5.84 -18.80 12.78
C ILE A 47 -5.52 -18.64 14.27
N TRP A 48 -6.37 -17.93 15.03
CA TRP A 48 -6.19 -17.76 16.48
C TRP A 48 -6.21 -19.09 17.25
N GLN A 49 -7.00 -20.06 16.78
CA GLN A 49 -7.08 -21.40 17.32
C GLN A 49 -5.94 -22.33 16.86
N GLY A 50 -5.03 -21.86 15.99
CA GLY A 50 -3.93 -22.66 15.45
C GLY A 50 -4.34 -23.66 14.37
N MET A 51 -5.60 -23.64 13.93
CA MET A 51 -6.14 -24.51 12.88
C MET A 51 -5.69 -24.10 11.48
N GLN A 52 -5.25 -22.84 11.31
CA GLN A 52 -4.68 -22.33 10.07
C GLN A 52 -3.40 -21.53 10.31
N LYS A 53 -2.50 -21.54 9.30
CA LYS A 53 -1.25 -20.78 9.36
C LYS A 53 -1.52 -19.26 9.35
N PRO A 54 -0.81 -18.47 10.18
CA PRO A 54 -1.06 -17.03 10.31
C PRO A 54 -0.73 -16.22 9.04
N PHE A 55 0.11 -16.74 8.14
CA PHE A 55 0.53 -16.07 6.92
C PHE A 55 -0.63 -15.66 6.00
N VAL A 56 -1.72 -16.43 5.99
CA VAL A 56 -2.92 -16.09 5.20
C VAL A 56 -3.55 -14.82 5.75
N GLY A 57 -3.72 -14.72 7.07
CA GLY A 57 -4.28 -13.54 7.70
C GLY A 57 -3.39 -12.31 7.60
N LEU A 58 -2.08 -12.47 7.79
CA LEU A 58 -1.12 -11.36 7.57
C LEU A 58 -1.18 -10.84 6.13
N THR A 59 -1.37 -11.72 5.15
CA THR A 59 -1.51 -11.33 3.74
C THR A 59 -2.79 -10.54 3.51
N ILE A 60 -3.91 -10.97 4.08
CA ILE A 60 -5.21 -10.29 3.98
C ILE A 60 -5.17 -8.93 4.66
N LEU A 61 -4.71 -8.85 5.90
CA LEU A 61 -4.56 -7.59 6.63
C LEU A 61 -3.66 -6.60 5.86
N ARG A 62 -2.57 -7.08 5.26
CA ARG A 62 -1.71 -6.26 4.41
C ARG A 62 -2.44 -5.73 3.17
N LYS A 63 -3.30 -6.53 2.53
CA LYS A 63 -4.12 -6.07 1.40
C LYS A 63 -5.04 -4.92 1.82
N ILE A 64 -5.78 -5.09 2.91
CA ILE A 64 -6.69 -4.07 3.46
C ILE A 64 -5.92 -2.77 3.75
N CYS A 65 -4.78 -2.85 4.43
CA CYS A 65 -3.93 -1.69 4.74
C CYS A 65 -3.31 -1.02 3.51
N ASN A 66 -3.10 -1.76 2.42
CA ASN A 66 -2.60 -1.19 1.16
C ASN A 66 -3.73 -0.50 0.38
N HIS A 67 -4.86 -1.18 0.20
CA HIS A 67 -6.07 -0.60 -0.39
C HIS A 67 -7.27 -1.54 -0.18
N PRO A 68 -8.48 -1.04 0.19
CA PRO A 68 -9.70 -1.86 0.34
C PRO A 68 -9.99 -2.78 -0.86
N HIS A 69 -9.92 -2.23 -2.07
CA HIS A 69 -10.13 -2.97 -3.32
C HIS A 69 -9.14 -4.11 -3.60
N LEU A 70 -8.02 -4.25 -2.86
CA LEU A 70 -7.16 -5.44 -2.97
C LEU A 70 -7.70 -6.64 -2.18
N TYR A 71 -8.63 -6.37 -1.26
CA TYR A 71 -9.32 -7.35 -0.44
C TYR A 71 -10.72 -7.66 -0.98
N ASP A 72 -11.57 -6.64 -1.15
CA ASP A 72 -12.96 -6.81 -1.61
C ASP A 72 -13.10 -6.80 -3.14
N GLY A 73 -11.99 -6.68 -3.88
CA GLY A 73 -11.87 -6.56 -5.33
C GLY A 73 -12.56 -5.33 -5.97
N GLY A 74 -13.20 -4.47 -5.17
CA GLY A 74 -13.86 -3.25 -5.61
C GLY A 74 -14.87 -3.46 -6.75
N PRO A 75 -15.03 -2.51 -7.67
CA PRO A 75 -16.01 -2.59 -8.76
C PRO A 75 -15.74 -3.75 -9.73
N LYS A 76 -14.54 -4.34 -9.73
CA LYS A 76 -14.21 -5.50 -10.58
C LYS A 76 -14.99 -6.77 -10.17
N HIS A 77 -15.50 -6.84 -8.94
CA HIS A 77 -16.33 -7.98 -8.52
C HIS A 77 -17.72 -7.99 -9.16
N PHE A 78 -18.19 -6.85 -9.67
CA PHE A 78 -19.53 -6.70 -10.24
C PHE A 78 -19.58 -6.89 -11.77
N GLY A 79 -18.50 -7.44 -12.38
CA GLY A 79 -18.40 -7.75 -13.81
C GLY A 79 -17.38 -6.88 -14.56
N GLU A 80 -17.25 -7.09 -15.88
CA GLU A 80 -16.46 -6.24 -16.79
C GLU A 80 -17.16 -4.88 -17.00
N VAL A 81 -17.27 -4.09 -15.93
CA VAL A 81 -17.77 -2.73 -16.04
C VAL A 81 -16.66 -1.87 -16.65
N ASN A 82 -16.98 -1.13 -17.72
CA ASN A 82 -16.06 -0.17 -18.30
C ASN A 82 -15.74 0.90 -17.24
N GLN A 83 -14.55 0.82 -16.64
CA GLN A 83 -14.17 1.75 -15.58
C GLN A 83 -14.12 3.21 -16.02
N MET A 84 -14.04 3.48 -17.33
CA MET A 84 -14.01 4.84 -17.86
C MET A 84 -15.39 5.51 -17.84
N SER A 85 -16.47 4.72 -17.76
CA SER A 85 -17.83 5.26 -17.63
C SER A 85 -18.26 5.47 -16.18
N LEU A 86 -17.51 4.93 -15.21
CA LEU A 86 -17.81 5.08 -13.79
C LEU A 86 -17.30 6.44 -13.25
N PRO A 87 -18.02 7.06 -12.31
CA PRO A 87 -17.49 8.18 -11.53
C PRO A 87 -16.15 7.81 -10.87
N GLU A 88 -15.23 8.76 -10.74
CA GLU A 88 -13.89 8.50 -10.18
C GLU A 88 -13.93 7.79 -8.82
N SER A 89 -14.90 8.16 -7.98
CA SER A 89 -15.14 7.56 -6.65
C SER A 89 -15.46 6.08 -6.68
N GLU A 90 -16.01 5.59 -7.78
CA GLU A 90 -16.43 4.21 -7.97
C GLU A 90 -15.41 3.38 -8.75
N ARG A 91 -14.34 4.00 -9.24
CA ARG A 91 -13.30 3.30 -10.01
C ARG A 91 -12.44 2.44 -9.11
N PHE A 92 -11.88 1.37 -9.69
CA PHE A 92 -10.94 0.53 -8.98
C PHE A 92 -9.71 1.36 -8.57
N GLY A 93 -9.21 1.15 -7.36
CA GLY A 93 -8.09 1.94 -6.83
C GLY A 93 -8.41 3.40 -6.50
N TYR A 94 -9.67 3.79 -6.24
CA TYR A 94 -9.98 5.15 -5.82
C TYR A 94 -9.17 5.57 -4.59
N TRP A 95 -8.26 6.52 -4.79
CA TRP A 95 -7.17 6.81 -3.86
C TRP A 95 -7.65 7.26 -2.47
N LYS A 96 -8.80 7.93 -2.36
CA LYS A 96 -9.33 8.41 -1.07
C LYS A 96 -9.74 7.27 -0.12
N LEU A 97 -9.91 6.05 -0.64
CA LEU A 97 -10.24 4.89 0.19
C LEU A 97 -9.03 4.32 0.93
N SER A 98 -7.80 4.70 0.58
CA SER A 98 -6.57 4.21 1.22
C SER A 98 -5.77 5.33 1.84
N GLY A 99 -5.49 5.22 3.15
CA GLY A 99 -4.73 6.23 3.87
C GLY A 99 -3.31 6.43 3.32
N LYS A 100 -2.69 5.35 2.83
CA LYS A 100 -1.37 5.43 2.16
C LYS A 100 -1.45 6.21 0.85
N MET A 101 -2.52 6.00 0.08
CA MET A 101 -2.72 6.69 -1.19
C MET A 101 -3.03 8.18 -0.98
N VAL A 102 -3.80 8.53 0.06
CA VAL A 102 -4.03 9.93 0.46
C VAL A 102 -2.73 10.65 0.82
N VAL A 103 -1.87 10.03 1.65
CA VAL A 103 -0.56 10.60 2.00
C VAL A 103 0.35 10.69 0.78
N LEU A 104 0.38 9.65 -0.06
CA LEU A 104 1.17 9.65 -1.29
C LEU A 104 0.74 10.78 -2.24
N GLU A 105 -0.56 10.98 -2.42
CA GLU A 105 -1.11 12.05 -3.26
C GLU A 105 -0.63 13.44 -2.80
N SER A 106 -0.65 13.67 -1.49
CA SER A 106 -0.19 14.93 -0.89
C SER A 106 1.31 15.16 -1.13
N LEU A 107 2.14 14.11 -0.99
CA LEU A 107 3.58 14.19 -1.23
C LEU A 107 3.90 14.43 -2.70
N LEU A 108 3.23 13.70 -3.61
CA LEU A 108 3.43 13.85 -5.05
C LEU A 108 3.08 15.26 -5.52
N ARG A 109 2.06 15.91 -4.95
CA ARG A 109 1.75 17.32 -5.25
C ARG A 109 2.91 18.26 -4.87
N ILE A 110 3.53 18.06 -3.71
CA ILE A 110 4.67 18.86 -3.24
C ILE A 110 5.89 18.63 -4.14
N TRP A 111 6.25 17.36 -4.35
CA TRP A 111 7.42 16.98 -5.12
C TRP A 111 7.32 17.33 -6.60
N LYS A 112 6.11 17.31 -7.18
CA LYS A 112 5.86 17.81 -8.53
C LYS A 112 6.13 19.31 -8.65
N LYS A 113 5.70 20.12 -7.67
CA LYS A 113 6.00 21.56 -7.63
C LYS A 113 7.50 21.84 -7.48
N GLN A 114 8.22 20.97 -6.78
CA GLN A 114 9.68 21.04 -6.61
C GLN A 114 10.47 20.41 -7.77
N ASN A 115 9.79 19.91 -8.81
CA ASN A 115 10.40 19.23 -9.96
C ASN A 115 11.27 18.01 -9.59
N HIS A 116 10.88 17.28 -8.55
CA HIS A 116 11.55 16.04 -8.14
C HIS A 116 11.03 14.84 -8.95
N LYS A 117 11.94 13.92 -9.28
CA LYS A 117 11.59 12.62 -9.87
C LYS A 117 11.35 11.61 -8.76
N VAL A 118 10.25 10.86 -8.85
CA VAL A 118 9.80 9.93 -7.80
C VAL A 118 9.81 8.51 -8.34
N LEU A 119 10.36 7.58 -7.56
CA LEU A 119 10.26 6.15 -7.80
C LEU A 119 9.32 5.54 -6.77
N LEU A 120 8.31 4.81 -7.24
CA LEU A 120 7.37 4.09 -6.38
C LEU A 120 7.65 2.60 -6.45
N PHE A 121 7.74 1.97 -5.28
CA PHE A 121 7.96 0.54 -5.13
C PHE A 121 6.76 -0.08 -4.43
N SER A 122 6.26 -1.19 -4.97
CA SER A 122 5.19 -1.99 -4.38
C SER A 122 5.53 -3.47 -4.50
N GLN A 123 5.25 -4.25 -3.46
CA GLN A 123 5.58 -5.68 -3.39
C GLN A 123 4.47 -6.59 -3.96
N SER A 124 3.57 -6.04 -4.79
CA SER A 124 2.44 -6.79 -5.38
C SER A 124 2.39 -6.60 -6.89
N ARG A 125 2.10 -7.68 -7.62
CA ARG A 125 1.79 -7.68 -9.07
C ARG A 125 0.28 -7.91 -9.36
N GLN A 126 -0.54 -7.95 -8.30
CA GLN A 126 -1.99 -8.24 -8.37
C GLN A 126 -2.76 -7.22 -9.21
#